data_AF-A0A6B3LN64-F1
#
_entry.id   AF-A0A6B3LN64-F1
#
_cell.length_a   1.000
_cell.length_b   1.000
_cell.length_c   1.000
_cell.angle_alpha   90.00
_cell.angle_beta   90.00
_cell.angle_gamma   90.00
#
_symmetry.space_group_name_H-M   'P 1'
#
loop_
_entity.id
_entity.type
_entity.pdbx_description
1 polymer ?
#
loop_
_entity_poly.entity_id
_entity_poly.type
_entity_poly.pdbx_seq_one_letter_code
_entity_poly.pdbx_strand_id
1 'polypeptide(L)'
;MKSTKKSLQKFTDTQAKIDTLLALDSITYDDLEVLTKEEQKKFGVMLTDTYNSLKGKELDKFYKKIEPIMAKETKNSIWETNHNHITYAISSLMQEYGRMPSKGELAKETGLSRQTIHKHLQEYATNPLYLEHQEQFRLMTDKVLARVFKYAVNGDVSAAKLFLTVMTPTTPKQNGSTLIQTQNNYIQINGTVLSQEALQQLSTEQLNDLEVMLQSVLPPKR
;
A
#
# COMPACT_ATOMS: atom_id res chain seq x y z
N MET A 1 -47.90 -32.91 26.82
CA MET A 1 -47.63 -32.86 25.36
C MET A 1 -47.90 -31.49 24.68
N LYS A 2 -48.03 -30.35 25.39
CA LYS A 2 -48.23 -29.02 24.76
C LYS A 2 -46.94 -28.21 24.49
N SER A 3 -45.80 -28.60 25.08
CA SER A 3 -44.53 -27.86 24.99
C SER A 3 -43.88 -27.96 23.60
N THR A 4 -43.91 -29.15 23.00
CA THR A 4 -43.24 -29.45 21.72
C THR A 4 -43.81 -28.68 20.53
N LYS A 5 -45.14 -28.49 20.45
CA LYS A 5 -45.76 -27.72 19.36
C LYS A 5 -45.34 -26.24 19.36
N LYS A 6 -45.29 -25.60 20.53
CA LYS A 6 -44.84 -24.20 20.65
C LYS A 6 -43.35 -24.03 20.36
N SER A 7 -42.51 -25.01 20.70
CA SER A 7 -41.08 -24.93 20.37
C SER A 7 -40.83 -25.09 18.88
N LEU A 8 -41.49 -26.06 18.23
CA LEU A 8 -41.40 -26.27 16.77
C LEU A 8 -41.90 -25.05 15.98
N GLN A 9 -43.00 -24.42 16.42
CA GLN A 9 -43.56 -23.25 15.76
C GLN A 9 -42.65 -22.01 15.87
N LYS A 10 -41.99 -21.81 17.00
CA LYS A 10 -40.97 -20.74 17.14
C LYS A 10 -39.77 -20.93 16.20
N PHE A 11 -39.34 -22.18 15.96
CA PHE A 11 -38.26 -22.47 15.02
C PHE A 11 -38.65 -22.13 13.57
N THR A 12 -39.87 -22.46 13.16
CA THR A 12 -40.38 -22.11 11.82
C THR A 12 -40.55 -20.61 11.63
N ASP A 13 -40.98 -19.89 12.66
CA ASP A 13 -41.18 -18.44 12.58
C ASP A 13 -39.84 -17.69 12.47
N THR A 14 -38.82 -18.09 13.25
CA THR A 14 -37.47 -17.52 13.15
C THR A 14 -36.86 -17.77 11.77
N GLN A 15 -37.01 -18.97 11.21
CA GLN A 15 -36.46 -19.28 9.88
C GLN A 15 -37.12 -18.43 8.79
N ALA A 16 -38.45 -18.26 8.82
CA ALA A 16 -39.17 -17.43 7.85
C ALA A 16 -38.72 -15.96 7.87
N LYS A 17 -38.45 -15.39 9.05
CA LYS A 17 -37.90 -14.03 9.16
C LYS A 17 -36.51 -13.95 8.54
N ILE A 18 -35.64 -14.91 8.82
CA ILE A 18 -34.28 -14.97 8.27
C ILE A 18 -34.32 -15.09 6.74
N ASP A 19 -35.16 -15.98 6.20
CA ASP A 19 -35.31 -16.16 4.75
C ASP A 19 -35.78 -14.88 4.06
N THR A 20 -36.68 -14.13 4.72
CA THR A 20 -37.14 -12.82 4.23
C THR A 20 -35.99 -11.81 4.15
N LEU A 21 -35.13 -11.75 5.17
CA LEU A 21 -33.95 -10.88 5.18
C LEU A 21 -32.93 -11.28 4.11
N LEU A 22 -32.71 -12.59 3.92
CA LEU A 22 -31.79 -13.09 2.91
C LEU A 22 -32.28 -12.86 1.48
N ALA A 23 -33.58 -12.66 1.28
CA ALA A 23 -34.16 -12.31 -0.02
C ALA A 23 -33.90 -10.85 -0.42
N LEU A 24 -33.63 -9.95 0.52
CA LEU A 24 -33.33 -8.54 0.24
C LEU A 24 -32.03 -8.41 -0.56
N ASP A 25 -31.96 -7.42 -1.46
CA ASP A 25 -30.72 -7.13 -2.20
C ASP A 25 -29.62 -6.53 -1.31
N SER A 26 -30.03 -5.80 -0.27
CA SER A 26 -29.19 -5.17 0.74
C SER A 26 -29.90 -5.19 2.08
N ILE A 27 -29.19 -5.52 3.15
CA ILE A 27 -29.72 -5.59 4.52
C ILE A 27 -29.17 -4.39 5.30
N THR A 28 -30.04 -3.66 5.97
CA THR A 28 -29.72 -2.49 6.82
C THR A 28 -30.01 -2.79 8.29
N TYR A 29 -29.61 -1.88 9.20
CA TYR A 29 -29.87 -2.07 10.63
C TYR A 29 -31.36 -2.05 10.96
N ASP A 30 -32.17 -1.27 10.24
CA ASP A 30 -33.61 -1.17 10.43
C ASP A 30 -34.31 -2.51 10.10
N ASP A 31 -33.81 -3.22 9.09
CA ASP A 31 -34.31 -4.54 8.72
C ASP A 31 -34.11 -5.58 9.85
N LEU A 32 -33.13 -5.37 10.75
CA LEU A 32 -32.83 -6.28 11.84
C LEU A 32 -33.74 -6.09 13.06
N GLU A 33 -34.57 -5.04 13.11
CA GLU A 33 -35.48 -4.78 14.23
C GLU A 33 -36.56 -5.86 14.40
N VAL A 34 -36.89 -6.57 13.31
CA VAL A 34 -37.85 -7.69 13.34
C VAL A 34 -37.34 -8.92 14.09
N LEU A 35 -36.03 -8.97 14.36
CA LEU A 35 -35.34 -10.06 15.03
C LEU A 35 -35.12 -9.73 16.51
N THR A 36 -35.38 -10.71 17.37
CA THR A 36 -34.94 -10.67 18.78
C THR A 36 -33.41 -10.81 18.88
N LYS A 37 -32.81 -10.46 20.02
CA LYS A 37 -31.36 -10.58 20.24
C LYS A 37 -30.80 -11.98 19.96
N GLU A 38 -31.53 -13.03 20.35
CA GLU A 38 -31.14 -14.42 20.09
C GLU A 38 -31.23 -14.78 18.60
N GLU A 39 -32.23 -14.24 17.90
CA GLU A 39 -32.37 -14.42 16.44
C GLU A 39 -31.29 -13.66 15.68
N GLN A 40 -30.94 -12.44 16.10
CA GLN A 40 -29.82 -11.67 15.55
C GLN A 40 -28.49 -12.42 15.70
N LYS A 41 -28.26 -13.06 16.86
CA LYS A 41 -27.07 -13.90 17.06
C LYS A 41 -27.05 -15.09 16.09
N LYS A 42 -28.16 -15.81 15.95
CA LYS A 42 -28.28 -16.92 14.99
C LYS A 42 -28.07 -16.45 13.55
N PHE A 43 -28.65 -15.30 13.20
CA PHE A 43 -28.48 -14.69 11.90
C PHE A 43 -27.01 -14.34 11.63
N GLY A 44 -26.32 -13.74 12.60
CA GLY A 44 -24.89 -13.44 12.49
C GLY A 44 -24.01 -14.66 12.26
N VAL A 45 -24.30 -15.79 12.94
CA VAL A 45 -23.61 -17.06 12.68
C VAL A 45 -23.85 -17.53 11.24
N MET A 46 -25.11 -17.51 10.79
CA MET A 46 -25.46 -17.91 9.41
C MET A 46 -24.79 -17.01 8.36
N LEU A 47 -24.74 -15.70 8.58
CA LEU A 47 -24.04 -14.78 7.68
C LEU A 47 -22.55 -15.10 7.59
N THR A 48 -21.93 -15.42 8.74
CA THR A 48 -20.51 -15.79 8.81
C THR A 48 -20.24 -17.09 8.05
N ASP A 49 -21.04 -18.12 8.29
CA ASP A 49 -20.91 -19.42 7.61
C ASP A 49 -21.13 -19.29 6.10
N THR A 50 -22.14 -18.51 5.71
CA THR A 50 -22.42 -18.21 4.30
C THR A 50 -21.23 -17.48 3.67
N TYR A 51 -20.74 -16.41 4.30
CA TYR A 51 -19.59 -15.64 3.81
C TYR A 51 -18.37 -16.54 3.57
N ASN A 52 -18.03 -17.40 4.52
CA ASN A 52 -16.87 -18.29 4.45
C ASN A 52 -17.02 -19.38 3.39
N SER A 53 -18.25 -19.75 3.02
CA SER A 53 -18.53 -20.76 1.99
C SER A 53 -18.44 -20.22 0.56
N LEU A 54 -18.65 -18.92 0.37
CA LEU A 54 -18.76 -18.29 -0.94
C LEU A 54 -17.39 -17.87 -1.49
N LYS A 55 -17.29 -17.79 -2.83
CA LYS A 55 -16.08 -17.34 -3.53
C LYS A 55 -16.44 -16.44 -4.72
N GLY A 56 -15.44 -15.68 -5.18
CA GLY A 56 -15.52 -14.91 -6.42
C GLY A 56 -16.71 -13.94 -6.46
N LYS A 57 -17.49 -14.01 -7.55
CA LYS A 57 -18.62 -13.10 -7.77
C LYS A 57 -19.76 -13.28 -6.78
N GLU A 58 -19.96 -14.51 -6.27
CA GLU A 58 -21.02 -14.79 -5.30
C GLU A 58 -20.68 -14.17 -3.95
N LEU A 59 -19.41 -14.28 -3.54
CA LEU A 59 -18.89 -13.59 -2.36
C LEU A 59 -19.04 -12.08 -2.49
N ASP A 60 -18.67 -11.49 -3.64
CA ASP A 60 -18.82 -10.04 -3.86
C ASP A 60 -20.29 -9.59 -3.76
N LYS A 61 -21.22 -10.38 -4.32
CA LYS A 61 -22.66 -10.07 -4.25
C LYS A 61 -23.16 -10.16 -2.81
N PHE A 62 -22.74 -11.20 -2.08
CA PHE A 62 -23.12 -11.39 -0.70
C PHE A 62 -22.51 -10.31 0.22
N TYR A 63 -21.25 -9.96 0.02
CA TYR A 63 -20.58 -8.89 0.74
C TYR A 63 -21.34 -7.56 0.60
N LYS A 64 -21.71 -7.17 -0.64
CA LYS A 64 -22.52 -5.96 -0.86
C LYS A 64 -23.86 -5.98 -0.14
N LYS A 65 -24.48 -7.17 -0.04
CA LYS A 65 -25.76 -7.34 0.67
C LYS A 65 -25.63 -7.06 2.17
N ILE A 66 -24.54 -7.52 2.79
CA ILE A 66 -24.36 -7.42 4.25
C ILE A 66 -23.51 -6.21 4.69
N GLU A 67 -22.76 -5.58 3.78
CA GLU A 67 -21.86 -4.46 4.07
C GLU A 67 -22.48 -3.35 4.95
N PRO A 68 -23.77 -2.95 4.78
CA PRO A 68 -24.35 -1.88 5.58
C PRO A 68 -24.50 -2.22 7.07
N ILE A 69 -24.66 -3.49 7.42
CA ILE A 69 -24.79 -3.95 8.81
C ILE A 69 -23.45 -4.37 9.44
N MET A 70 -22.35 -4.29 8.69
CA MET A 70 -21.02 -4.64 9.18
C MET A 70 -20.39 -3.49 9.95
N ALA A 71 -19.87 -3.83 11.15
CA ALA A 71 -19.02 -2.92 11.90
C ALA A 71 -17.73 -2.59 11.13
N LYS A 72 -17.16 -1.41 11.39
CA LYS A 72 -15.94 -0.94 10.71
C LYS A 72 -14.78 -1.91 10.93
N GLU A 73 -14.67 -2.46 12.14
CA GLU A 73 -13.65 -3.42 12.55
C GLU A 73 -13.72 -4.69 11.70
N THR A 74 -14.94 -5.16 11.39
CA THR A 74 -15.12 -6.33 10.53
C THR A 74 -14.72 -6.03 9.08
N LYS A 75 -15.02 -4.83 8.58
CA LYS A 75 -14.57 -4.39 7.24
C LYS A 75 -13.04 -4.31 7.17
N ASN A 76 -12.42 -3.78 8.21
CA ASN A 76 -10.96 -3.72 8.33
C ASN A 76 -10.34 -5.12 8.32
N SER A 77 -10.88 -6.05 9.11
CA SER A 77 -10.40 -7.44 9.17
C SER A 77 -10.53 -8.17 7.82
N ILE A 78 -11.63 -7.95 7.09
CA ILE A 78 -11.79 -8.48 5.73
C ILE A 78 -10.75 -7.89 4.78
N TRP A 79 -10.52 -6.57 4.85
CA TRP A 79 -9.51 -5.91 4.03
C TRP A 79 -8.11 -6.48 4.30
N GLU A 80 -7.73 -6.66 5.57
CA GLU A 80 -6.45 -7.25 5.97
C GLU A 80 -6.31 -8.70 5.50
N THR A 81 -7.37 -9.49 5.65
CA THR A 81 -7.39 -10.88 5.17
C THR A 81 -7.18 -10.93 3.66
N ASN A 82 -7.88 -10.08 2.90
CA ASN A 82 -7.70 -9.96 1.45
C ASN A 82 -6.28 -9.51 1.10
N HIS A 83 -5.73 -8.53 1.83
CA HIS A 83 -4.37 -8.05 1.63
C HIS A 83 -3.36 -9.20 1.80
N ASN A 84 -3.47 -9.97 2.89
CA ASN A 84 -2.58 -11.08 3.18
C ASN A 84 -2.70 -12.20 2.12
N HIS A 85 -3.93 -12.56 1.74
CA HIS A 85 -4.16 -13.57 0.70
C HIS A 85 -3.57 -13.15 -0.65
N ILE A 86 -3.77 -11.89 -1.06
CA ILE A 86 -3.22 -11.37 -2.32
C ILE A 86 -1.69 -11.36 -2.28
N THR A 87 -1.08 -10.83 -1.21
CA THR A 87 0.38 -10.75 -1.09
C THR A 87 1.02 -12.15 -1.03
N TYR A 88 0.40 -13.09 -0.31
CA TYR A 88 0.83 -14.49 -0.29
C TYR A 88 0.73 -15.13 -1.68
N ALA A 89 -0.41 -14.99 -2.36
CA ALA A 89 -0.59 -15.54 -3.70
C ALA A 89 0.41 -14.95 -4.71
N ILE A 90 0.73 -13.65 -4.60
CA ILE A 90 1.80 -13.04 -5.42
C ILE A 90 3.13 -13.73 -5.16
N SER A 91 3.54 -13.84 -3.89
CA SER A 91 4.83 -14.45 -3.53
C SER A 91 4.93 -15.90 -3.99
N SER A 92 3.90 -16.71 -3.75
CA SER A 92 3.87 -18.13 -4.09
C SER A 92 3.93 -18.34 -5.61
N LEU A 93 3.12 -17.61 -6.39
CA LEU A 93 3.09 -17.75 -7.84
C LEU A 93 4.38 -17.21 -8.50
N MET A 94 4.99 -16.16 -7.93
CA MET A 94 6.29 -15.68 -8.39
C MET A 94 7.39 -16.72 -8.14
N GLN A 95 7.37 -17.40 -7.00
CA GLN A 95 8.32 -18.46 -6.69
C GLN A 95 8.14 -19.68 -7.61
N GLU A 96 6.91 -20.03 -7.97
CA GLU A 96 6.60 -21.17 -8.83
C GLU A 96 6.89 -20.90 -10.31
N TYR A 97 6.47 -19.74 -10.83
CA TYR A 97 6.51 -19.45 -12.27
C TYR A 97 7.61 -18.47 -12.69
N GLY A 98 8.35 -17.88 -11.75
CA GLY A 98 9.44 -16.94 -12.04
C GLY A 98 8.98 -15.64 -12.71
N ARG A 99 7.69 -15.32 -12.66
CA ARG A 99 7.10 -14.09 -13.24
C ARG A 99 6.00 -13.52 -12.36
N MET A 100 5.66 -12.25 -12.62
CA MET A 100 4.49 -11.63 -11.99
C MET A 100 3.20 -12.38 -12.39
N PRO A 101 2.34 -12.71 -11.42
CA PRO A 101 1.06 -13.34 -11.70
C PRO A 101 0.06 -12.34 -12.27
N SER A 102 -0.80 -12.82 -13.16
CA SER A 102 -1.94 -12.08 -13.65
C SER A 102 -3.07 -12.01 -12.60
N LYS A 103 -3.96 -11.03 -12.73
CA LYS A 103 -5.17 -10.94 -11.89
C LYS A 103 -6.06 -12.19 -11.99
N GLY A 104 -6.00 -12.93 -13.10
CA GLY A 104 -6.74 -14.18 -13.26
C GLY A 104 -6.17 -15.31 -12.40
N GLU A 105 -4.84 -15.43 -12.36
CA GLU A 105 -4.15 -16.39 -11.51
C GLU A 105 -4.36 -16.06 -10.03
N LEU A 106 -4.26 -14.78 -9.67
CA LEU A 106 -4.56 -14.33 -8.30
C LEU A 106 -6.00 -14.63 -7.89
N ALA A 107 -6.97 -14.45 -8.80
CA ALA A 107 -8.37 -14.77 -8.50
C ALA A 107 -8.60 -16.27 -8.29
N LYS A 108 -7.93 -17.10 -9.11
CA LYS A 108 -7.97 -18.55 -8.98
C LYS A 108 -7.36 -19.01 -7.64
N GLU A 109 -6.21 -18.44 -7.27
CA GLU A 109 -5.46 -18.81 -6.07
C GLU A 109 -6.15 -18.35 -4.78
N THR A 110 -6.60 -17.09 -4.74
CA THR A 110 -7.18 -16.49 -3.52
C THR A 110 -8.66 -16.79 -3.33
N GLY A 111 -9.36 -17.23 -4.37
CA GLY A 111 -10.82 -17.33 -4.38
C GLY A 111 -11.55 -15.98 -4.41
N LEU A 112 -10.81 -14.86 -4.47
CA LEU A 112 -11.38 -13.52 -4.64
C LEU A 112 -11.77 -13.28 -6.09
N SER A 113 -12.70 -12.35 -6.31
CA SER A 113 -13.01 -11.95 -7.67
C SER A 113 -11.88 -11.13 -8.29
N ARG A 114 -11.80 -11.15 -9.63
CA ARG A 114 -10.87 -10.27 -10.37
C ARG A 114 -11.13 -8.79 -10.10
N GLN A 115 -12.37 -8.40 -9.82
CA GLN A 115 -12.75 -7.02 -9.52
C GLN A 115 -12.21 -6.60 -8.16
N THR A 116 -12.38 -7.44 -7.14
CA THR A 116 -11.86 -7.22 -5.79
C THR A 116 -10.34 -7.12 -5.79
N ILE A 117 -9.65 -8.01 -6.50
CA ILE A 117 -8.19 -7.93 -6.67
C ILE A 117 -7.79 -6.65 -7.41
N HIS A 118 -8.49 -6.31 -8.49
CA HIS A 118 -8.16 -5.11 -9.26
C HIS A 118 -8.26 -3.85 -8.42
N LYS A 119 -9.37 -3.70 -7.68
CA LYS A 119 -9.61 -2.58 -6.78
C LYS A 119 -8.53 -2.52 -5.70
N HIS A 120 -8.24 -3.65 -5.06
CA HIS A 120 -7.22 -3.74 -4.01
C HIS A 120 -5.85 -3.30 -4.51
N LEU A 121 -5.39 -3.83 -5.65
CA LEU A 121 -4.08 -3.48 -6.21
C LEU A 121 -3.96 -2.02 -6.66
N GLN A 122 -5.08 -1.33 -6.93
CA GLN A 122 -5.06 0.10 -7.26
C GLN A 122 -5.07 0.99 -6.01
N GLU A 123 -5.77 0.58 -4.96
CA GLU A 123 -6.10 1.45 -3.83
C GLU A 123 -5.29 1.13 -2.56
N TYR A 124 -4.60 -0.01 -2.47
CA TYR A 124 -3.96 -0.46 -1.23
C TYR A 124 -2.97 0.55 -0.66
N ALA A 125 -2.22 1.25 -1.52
CA ALA A 125 -1.19 2.21 -1.10
C ALA A 125 -1.77 3.41 -0.34
N THR A 126 -3.04 3.74 -0.58
CA THR A 126 -3.76 4.83 0.11
C THR A 126 -4.64 4.34 1.26
N ASN A 127 -4.70 3.02 1.51
CA ASN A 127 -5.54 2.49 2.57
C ASN A 127 -4.94 2.82 3.96
N PRO A 128 -5.72 3.37 4.90
CA PRO A 128 -5.23 3.70 6.24
C PRO A 128 -4.57 2.54 6.99
N LEU A 129 -5.08 1.32 6.85
CA LEU A 129 -4.52 0.12 7.50
C LEU A 129 -3.16 -0.25 6.90
N TYR A 130 -3.01 -0.11 5.59
CA TYR A 130 -1.71 -0.31 4.94
C TYR A 130 -0.67 0.70 5.43
N LEU A 131 -1.06 1.97 5.53
CA LEU A 131 -0.19 3.03 6.04
C LEU A 131 0.20 2.78 7.50
N GLU A 132 -0.74 2.35 8.33
CA GLU A 132 -0.45 1.94 9.71
C GLU A 132 0.54 0.77 9.77
N HIS A 133 0.35 -0.27 8.95
CA HIS A 133 1.30 -1.37 8.84
C HIS A 133 2.69 -0.90 8.38
N GLN A 134 2.75 0.02 7.43
CA GLN A 134 4.01 0.60 6.96
C GLN A 134 4.75 1.34 8.08
N GLU A 135 4.02 2.09 8.91
CA GLU A 135 4.56 2.76 10.10
C GLU A 135 5.05 1.76 11.16
N GLN A 136 4.31 0.66 11.38
CA GLN A 136 4.76 -0.43 12.26
C GLN A 136 6.06 -1.07 11.74
N PHE A 137 6.18 -1.30 10.44
CA PHE A 137 7.44 -1.77 9.83
C PHE A 137 8.55 -0.74 9.99
N ARG A 138 8.25 0.55 9.84
CA ARG A 138 9.21 1.64 10.04
C ARG A 138 9.74 1.65 11.47
N LEU A 139 8.88 1.48 12.47
CA LEU A 139 9.28 1.37 13.88
C LEU A 139 10.24 0.18 14.11
N MET A 140 10.05 -0.92 13.40
CA MET A 140 10.93 -2.09 13.50
C MET A 140 12.32 -1.87 12.90
N THR A 141 12.52 -0.79 12.13
CA THR A 141 13.83 -0.41 11.55
C THR A 141 14.88 -0.25 12.63
N ASP A 142 14.52 0.29 13.80
CA ASP A 142 15.44 0.47 14.93
C ASP A 142 16.08 -0.85 15.38
N LYS A 143 15.32 -1.95 15.36
CA LYS A 143 15.84 -3.29 15.70
C LYS A 143 16.80 -3.82 14.64
N VAL A 144 16.50 -3.60 13.36
CA VAL A 144 17.40 -3.97 12.26
C VAL A 144 18.67 -3.15 12.35
N LEU A 145 18.56 -1.84 12.57
CA LEU A 145 19.67 -0.92 12.69
C LEU A 145 20.57 -1.24 13.87
N ALA A 146 20.01 -1.64 15.02
CA ALA A 146 20.78 -2.11 16.17
C ALA A 146 21.61 -3.36 15.85
N ARG A 147 21.06 -4.30 15.04
CA ARG A 147 21.83 -5.45 14.56
C ARG A 147 22.95 -5.04 13.61
N VAL A 148 22.66 -4.13 12.67
CA VAL A 148 23.68 -3.58 11.75
C VAL A 148 24.80 -2.89 12.53
N PHE A 149 24.47 -2.09 13.55
CA PHE A 149 25.46 -1.47 14.44
C PHE A 149 26.35 -2.51 15.13
N LYS A 150 25.76 -3.59 15.66
CA LYS A 150 26.53 -4.69 16.27
C LYS A 150 27.55 -5.28 15.30
N TYR A 151 27.16 -5.56 14.06
CA TYR A 151 28.10 -6.05 13.04
C TYR A 151 29.18 -5.03 12.68
N ALA A 152 28.79 -3.75 12.56
CA ALA A 152 29.72 -2.65 12.30
C ALA A 152 30.82 -2.54 13.36
N VAL A 153 30.45 -2.56 14.64
CA VAL A 153 31.40 -2.51 15.77
C VAL A 153 32.31 -3.73 15.81
N ASN A 154 31.83 -4.88 15.33
CA ASN A 154 32.62 -6.12 15.24
C ASN A 154 33.50 -6.21 13.97
N GLY A 155 33.65 -5.11 13.22
CA GLY A 155 34.58 -5.02 12.08
C GLY A 155 33.96 -5.29 10.71
N ASP A 156 32.64 -5.49 10.60
CA ASP A 156 31.98 -5.56 9.28
C ASP A 156 31.84 -4.15 8.68
N VAL A 157 32.74 -3.85 7.73
CA VAL A 157 32.81 -2.57 7.04
C VAL A 157 31.55 -2.28 6.21
N SER A 158 30.88 -3.31 5.66
CA SER A 158 29.65 -3.14 4.90
C SER A 158 28.49 -2.73 5.80
N ALA A 159 28.38 -3.37 6.98
CA ALA A 159 27.42 -2.98 8.00
C ALA A 159 27.69 -1.55 8.52
N ALA A 160 28.96 -1.18 8.73
CA ALA A 160 29.33 0.18 9.14
C ALA A 160 28.91 1.24 8.12
N LYS A 161 29.16 1.00 6.83
CA LYS A 161 28.71 1.88 5.73
C LYS A 161 27.19 2.02 5.69
N LEU A 162 26.46 0.91 5.83
CA LEU A 162 25.00 0.91 5.83
C LEU A 162 24.45 1.70 7.03
N PHE A 163 24.97 1.46 8.23
CA PHE A 163 24.58 2.18 9.45
C PHE A 163 24.79 3.69 9.31
N LEU A 164 25.98 4.11 8.85
CA LEU A 164 26.28 5.52 8.63
C LEU A 164 25.36 6.12 7.57
N THR A 165 25.09 5.43 6.47
CA THR A 165 24.19 5.91 5.40
C THR A 165 22.77 6.18 5.92
N VAL A 166 22.27 5.32 6.81
CA VAL A 166 20.94 5.46 7.42
C VAL A 166 20.92 6.57 8.49
N MET A 167 21.99 6.71 9.27
CA MET A 167 22.08 7.69 10.37
C MET A 167 22.49 9.09 9.93
N THR A 168 23.20 9.22 8.82
CA THR A 168 23.50 10.52 8.23
C THR A 168 22.27 10.99 7.46
N PRO A 169 21.66 12.13 7.80
CA PRO A 169 20.60 12.71 6.98
C PRO A 169 21.18 12.96 5.59
N THR A 170 20.77 12.13 4.64
CA THR A 170 21.11 12.33 3.24
C THR A 170 20.33 13.55 2.78
N THR A 171 21.04 14.66 2.57
CA THR A 171 20.63 15.59 1.51
C THR A 171 20.44 14.72 0.26
N PRO A 172 19.35 14.87 -0.51
CA PRO A 172 19.02 13.93 -1.57
C PRO A 172 20.14 13.93 -2.61
N LYS A 173 21.03 12.96 -2.52
CA LYS A 173 21.90 12.57 -3.62
C LYS A 173 21.03 11.76 -4.55
N GLN A 174 20.58 12.42 -5.62
CA GLN A 174 20.03 11.74 -6.77
C GLN A 174 20.97 10.61 -7.18
N ASN A 175 20.40 9.41 -7.29
CA ASN A 175 21.11 8.22 -7.73
C ASN A 175 21.60 8.42 -9.17
N GLY A 176 22.89 8.15 -9.37
CA GLY A 176 23.46 7.88 -10.70
C GLY A 176 24.33 8.98 -11.27
N SER A 177 25.50 9.23 -10.68
CA SER A 177 26.68 9.65 -11.44
C SER A 177 27.92 9.54 -10.55
N THR A 178 29.00 9.08 -11.16
CA THR A 178 30.40 9.10 -10.74
C THR A 178 30.79 10.22 -9.76
N LEU A 179 31.82 9.95 -8.96
CA LEU A 179 32.66 10.92 -8.25
C LEU A 179 32.96 12.15 -9.12
N ILE A 180 32.05 13.11 -9.17
CA ILE A 180 32.31 14.46 -9.66
C ILE A 180 32.60 15.25 -8.41
N GLN A 181 33.90 15.50 -8.21
CA GLN A 181 34.35 16.66 -7.45
C GLN A 181 33.42 17.81 -7.81
N THR A 182 32.71 18.36 -6.82
CA THR A 182 32.11 19.69 -6.94
C THR A 182 33.24 20.68 -7.18
N GLN A 183 33.69 20.74 -8.44
CA GLN A 183 34.38 21.90 -8.98
C GLN A 183 33.30 22.97 -9.07
N ASN A 184 33.36 23.90 -8.14
CA ASN A 184 32.62 25.14 -8.29
C ASN A 184 33.14 25.81 -9.56
N ASN A 185 32.36 25.78 -10.63
CA ASN A 185 32.70 26.36 -11.94
C ASN A 185 32.56 27.89 -11.88
N TYR A 186 33.42 28.55 -11.12
CA TYR A 186 33.62 29.98 -11.20
C TYR A 186 35.05 30.27 -11.62
N ILE A 187 35.22 31.29 -12.45
CA ILE A 187 36.52 31.82 -12.81
C ILE A 187 36.74 33.06 -11.95
N GLN A 188 37.83 33.08 -11.17
CA GLN A 188 38.20 34.26 -10.39
C GLN A 188 39.42 34.93 -11.02
N ILE A 189 39.29 36.19 -11.42
CA ILE A 189 40.38 37.01 -11.97
C ILE A 189 40.44 38.31 -11.17
N ASN A 190 41.58 38.59 -10.52
CA ASN A 190 41.82 39.81 -9.74
C ASN A 190 40.68 40.18 -8.77
N GLY A 191 40.14 39.19 -8.05
CA GLY A 191 39.05 39.41 -7.08
C GLY A 191 37.64 39.44 -7.67
N THR A 192 37.49 39.42 -8.99
CA THR A 192 36.18 39.31 -9.65
C THR A 192 35.82 37.84 -9.85
N VAL A 193 34.65 37.41 -9.36
CA VAL A 193 34.15 36.03 -9.48
C VAL A 193 33.11 35.98 -10.58
N LEU A 194 33.42 35.27 -11.67
CA LEU A 194 32.49 34.98 -12.75
C LEU A 194 31.91 33.58 -12.53
N SER A 195 30.68 33.51 -12.02
CA SER A 195 29.94 32.27 -11.82
C SER A 195 28.82 32.09 -12.85
N GLN A 196 28.28 30.88 -12.96
CA GLN A 196 27.19 30.58 -13.88
C GLN A 196 25.92 31.37 -13.55
N GLU A 197 25.66 31.62 -12.27
CA GLU A 197 24.55 32.46 -11.80
C GLU A 197 24.73 33.93 -12.21
N ALA A 198 25.96 34.44 -12.17
CA ALA A 198 26.26 35.80 -12.62
C ALA A 198 26.06 35.96 -14.14
N LEU A 199 26.44 34.95 -14.93
CA LEU A 199 26.22 34.95 -16.39
C LEU A 199 24.74 34.93 -16.77
N GLN A 200 23.88 34.26 -15.98
CA GLN A 200 22.43 34.21 -16.21
C GLN A 200 21.73 35.55 -15.98
N GLN A 201 22.36 36.47 -15.25
CA GLN A 201 21.82 37.81 -14.97
C GLN A 201 22.20 38.85 -16.03
N LEU A 202 23.09 38.50 -16.96
CA LEU A 202 23.53 39.40 -18.03
C LEU A 202 22.49 39.47 -19.15
N SER A 203 22.38 40.63 -19.78
CA SER A 203 21.58 40.79 -20.99
C SER A 203 22.24 40.09 -22.18
N THR A 204 21.45 39.78 -23.21
CA THR A 204 21.95 39.13 -24.44
C THR A 204 23.06 39.94 -25.12
N GLU A 205 22.99 41.27 -25.05
CA GLU A 205 24.02 42.17 -25.59
C GLU A 205 25.33 42.06 -24.80
N GLN A 206 25.25 42.05 -23.46
CA GLN A 206 26.42 41.88 -22.58
C GLN A 206 27.09 40.51 -22.73
N LEU A 207 26.29 39.46 -22.97
CA LEU A 207 26.81 38.12 -23.25
C LEU A 207 27.57 38.06 -24.57
N ASN A 208 27.05 38.71 -25.61
CA ASN A 208 27.72 38.79 -26.91
C ASN A 208 29.05 39.56 -26.82
N ASP A 209 29.08 40.67 -26.10
CA ASP A 209 30.32 41.44 -25.89
C ASP A 209 31.38 40.62 -25.15
N LEU A 210 30.96 39.87 -24.14
CA LEU A 210 31.83 38.97 -23.37
C LEU A 210 32.35 37.83 -24.25
N GLU A 211 31.51 37.26 -25.11
CA GLU A 211 31.91 36.23 -26.07
C GLU A 211 32.94 36.75 -27.08
N VAL A 212 32.72 37.94 -27.67
CA VAL A 212 33.66 38.57 -28.60
C VAL A 212 35.00 38.82 -27.94
N MET A 213 35.01 39.34 -26.70
CA MET A 213 36.24 39.54 -25.95
C MET A 213 36.98 38.22 -25.70
N LEU A 214 36.30 37.16 -25.25
CA LEU A 214 36.95 35.87 -25.00
C LEU A 214 37.47 35.23 -26.29
N GLN A 215 36.73 35.31 -27.41
CA GLN A 215 37.18 34.78 -28.69
C GLN A 215 38.43 35.50 -29.22
N SER A 216 38.64 36.77 -28.87
CA SER A 216 39.82 37.55 -29.31
C SER A 216 41.14 37.08 -28.68
N VAL A 217 41.08 36.42 -27.51
CA VAL A 217 42.26 35.94 -26.76
C VAL A 217 42.42 34.42 -26.78
N LEU A 218 41.39 33.67 -27.17
CA LEU A 218 41.45 32.21 -27.26
C LEU A 218 41.99 31.77 -28.63
N PRO A 219 42.87 30.74 -28.69
CA PRO A 219 43.35 30.22 -29.96
C PRO A 219 42.19 29.65 -30.81
N PRO A 220 42.30 29.64 -32.15
CA PRO A 220 41.24 29.13 -33.01
C PRO A 220 40.90 27.69 -32.65
N LYS A 221 39.60 27.42 -32.47
CA LYS A 221 39.09 26.07 -32.18
C LYS A 221 39.60 25.12 -33.28
N ARG A 222 40.34 24.07 -32.89
CA ARG A 222 40.71 22.97 -33.78
C ARG A 222 39.49 22.15 -34.17
#